data_AF-A0A256XKP4-F1
#
_entry.id   AF-A0A256XKP4-F1
#
_cell.length_a   1.000
_cell.length_b   1.000
_cell.length_c   1.000
_cell.angle_alpha   90.00
_cell.angle_beta   90.00
_cell.angle_gamma   90.00
#
_symmetry.space_group_name_H-M   'P 1'
#
loop_
_entity.id
_entity.type
_entity.pdbx_description
1 polymer ?
#
loop_
_entity_poly.entity_id
_entity_poly.type
_entity_poly.pdbx_seq_one_letter_code
_entity_poly.pdbx_strand_id
1 'polypeptide(L)'
;GDLYYKTYENNVLKLLEREFSDDIDVLIETAKILGGTEVRVEDYDIAIKIYILPLIPVYLVIDLGDEEFPPLINLFYDSSIRSFFTAEETSHLSELLTISSITKAT
;
A
#
# COMPACT_ATOMS: atom_id res chain seq x y z
N GLY A 1 -2.28 9.32 -17.43
CA GLY A 1 -2.64 9.19 -16.01
C GLY A 1 -3.70 8.13 -15.85
N ASP A 2 -4.90 8.41 -16.38
CA ASP A 2 -6.12 7.64 -16.09
C ASP A 2 -6.11 6.16 -16.47
N LEU A 3 -5.45 5.79 -17.57
CA LEU A 3 -5.46 4.38 -18.03
C LEU A 3 -4.79 3.44 -17.01
N TYR A 4 -3.65 3.85 -16.45
CA TYR A 4 -2.90 3.04 -15.48
C TYR A 4 -3.44 3.20 -14.06
N TYR A 5 -3.97 4.38 -13.73
CA TYR A 5 -4.58 4.60 -12.43
C TYR A 5 -5.77 3.68 -12.19
N LYS A 6 -6.62 3.44 -13.20
CA LYS A 6 -7.76 2.52 -13.05
C LYS A 6 -7.31 1.07 -12.81
N THR A 7 -6.25 0.63 -13.48
CA THR A 7 -5.67 -0.70 -13.27
C THR A 7 -5.10 -0.82 -11.86
N TYR A 8 -4.29 0.17 -11.46
CA TYR A 8 -3.75 0.29 -10.11
C TYR A 8 -4.86 0.26 -9.05
N GLU A 9 -5.90 1.10 -9.18
CA GLU A 9 -6.99 1.17 -8.21
C GLU A 9 -7.67 -0.20 -8.00
N ASN A 10 -7.98 -0.91 -9.10
CA ASN A 10 -8.69 -2.18 -8.99
C ASN A 10 -7.79 -3.34 -8.52
N ASN A 11 -6.55 -3.39 -8.98
CA ASN A 11 -5.65 -4.52 -8.70
C ASN A 11 -4.87 -4.36 -7.40
N VAL A 12 -4.80 -3.13 -6.86
CA VAL A 12 -4.01 -2.81 -5.67
C VAL A 12 -4.93 -2.36 -4.55
N LEU A 13 -5.57 -1.19 -4.69
CA LEU A 13 -6.31 -0.55 -3.59
C LEU A 13 -7.54 -1.37 -3.19
N LYS A 14 -8.45 -1.61 -4.14
CA LYS A 14 -9.67 -2.39 -3.89
C LYS A 14 -9.39 -3.83 -3.48
N LEU A 15 -8.27 -4.37 -3.94
CA LEU A 15 -7.83 -5.70 -3.55
C LEU A 15 -7.38 -5.70 -2.08
N LEU A 16 -6.55 -4.75 -1.66
CA LEU A 16 -6.14 -4.61 -0.26
C LEU A 16 -7.34 -4.37 0.65
N GLU A 17 -8.24 -3.46 0.28
CA GLU A 17 -9.49 -3.22 1.03
C GLU A 17 -10.30 -4.50 1.16
N ARG A 18 -10.55 -5.21 0.06
CA ARG A 18 -11.34 -6.44 0.09
C ARG A 18 -10.73 -7.52 1.00
N GLU A 19 -9.41 -7.66 1.03
CA GLU A 19 -8.75 -8.73 1.79
C GLU A 19 -8.47 -8.34 3.25
N PHE A 20 -8.39 -7.05 3.58
CA PHE A 20 -7.91 -6.60 4.90
C PHE A 20 -8.81 -5.61 5.63
N SER A 21 -9.87 -5.06 5.02
CA SER A 21 -10.75 -4.09 5.72
C SER A 21 -11.46 -4.68 6.95
N ASP A 22 -11.69 -6.00 6.98
CA ASP A 22 -12.28 -6.68 8.14
C ASP A 22 -11.25 -6.94 9.27
N ASP A 23 -9.95 -6.92 8.96
CA ASP A 23 -8.86 -7.17 9.91
C ASP A 23 -7.57 -6.43 9.49
N ILE A 24 -7.55 -5.13 9.81
CA ILE A 24 -6.44 -4.22 9.50
C ILE A 24 -5.15 -4.63 10.23
N ASP A 25 -5.26 -5.22 11.41
CA ASP A 25 -4.11 -5.65 12.21
C ASP A 25 -3.28 -6.71 11.47
N VAL A 26 -3.92 -7.62 10.74
CA VAL A 26 -3.24 -8.61 9.89
C VAL A 26 -2.40 -7.93 8.80
N LEU A 27 -2.91 -6.87 8.17
CA LEU A 27 -2.17 -6.13 7.15
C LEU A 27 -0.95 -5.43 7.75
N ILE A 28 -1.11 -4.82 8.93
CA ILE A 28 -0.04 -4.15 9.66
C ILE A 28 1.09 -5.12 10.01
N GLU A 29 0.76 -6.28 10.59
CA GLU A 29 1.75 -7.30 10.93
C GLU A 29 2.43 -7.87 9.69
N THR A 30 1.68 -8.09 8.61
CA THR A 30 2.23 -8.51 7.32
C THR A 30 3.24 -7.50 6.79
N ALA A 31 2.93 -6.21 6.85
CA ALA A 31 3.84 -5.14 6.44
C ALA A 31 5.11 -5.12 7.28
N LYS A 32 5.03 -5.37 8.60
CA LYS A 32 6.20 -5.51 9.48
C LYS A 32 7.05 -6.74 9.11
N ILE A 33 6.44 -7.88 8.81
CA ILE A 33 7.12 -9.10 8.34
C ILE A 33 7.90 -8.84 7.04
N LEU A 34 7.38 -7.97 6.18
CA LEU A 34 8.05 -7.50 4.96
C LEU A 34 9.21 -6.53 5.21
N GLY A 35 9.61 -6.33 6.47
CA GLY A 35 10.65 -5.36 6.85
C GLY A 35 10.12 -3.92 6.92
N GLY A 36 8.80 -3.75 6.97
CA GLY A 36 8.16 -2.46 7.15
C GLY A 36 8.48 -1.83 8.51
N THR A 37 8.59 -0.52 8.52
CA THR A 37 8.81 0.29 9.73
C THR A 37 7.73 1.34 9.84
N GLU A 38 7.20 1.52 11.05
CA GLU A 38 6.18 2.53 11.29
C GLU A 38 6.78 3.94 11.13
N VAL A 39 6.04 4.81 10.46
CA VAL A 39 6.38 6.21 10.21
C VAL A 39 5.15 7.07 10.45
N ARG A 40 5.31 8.39 10.40
CA ARG A 40 4.18 9.33 10.43
C ARG A 40 3.98 9.95 9.07
N VAL A 41 2.74 9.91 8.60
CA VAL A 41 2.26 10.65 7.43
C VAL A 41 1.05 11.47 7.91
N GLU A 42 1.02 12.75 7.58
CA GLU A 42 -0.11 13.62 7.96
C GLU A 42 -1.41 13.08 7.35
N ASP A 43 -2.52 13.27 8.06
CA ASP A 43 -3.88 12.85 7.67
C ASP A 43 -4.13 11.34 7.60
N TYR A 44 -3.21 10.51 8.14
CA TYR A 44 -3.43 9.06 8.28
C TYR A 44 -3.18 8.60 9.72
N ASP A 45 -3.98 7.65 10.20
CA ASP A 45 -3.82 7.07 11.53
C ASP A 45 -2.59 6.17 11.61
N ILE A 46 -2.32 5.43 10.53
CA ILE A 46 -1.24 4.44 10.48
C ILE A 46 -0.47 4.61 9.18
N ALA A 47 0.86 4.61 9.27
CA ALA A 47 1.73 4.59 8.10
C ALA A 47 2.93 3.66 8.31
N ILE A 48 3.18 2.80 7.34
CA ILE A 48 4.25 1.82 7.34
C ILE A 48 5.09 2.01 6.08
N LYS A 49 6.37 2.30 6.27
CA LYS A 49 7.36 2.44 5.21
C LYS A 49 8.03 1.09 4.95
N ILE A 50 7.91 0.60 3.73
CA ILE A 50 8.44 -0.68 3.26
C ILE A 50 9.46 -0.42 2.16
N TYR A 51 10.64 -1.02 2.25
CA TYR A 51 11.64 -1.00 1.19
C TYR A 51 11.59 -2.30 0.37
N ILE A 52 10.75 -2.33 -0.65
CA ILE A 52 10.69 -3.47 -1.59
C ILE A 52 11.97 -3.52 -2.44
N LEU A 53 12.47 -2.34 -2.80
CA LEU A 53 13.73 -2.15 -3.49
C LEU A 53 14.62 -1.24 -2.63
N PRO A 54 15.95 -1.39 -2.68
CA PRO A 54 16.86 -0.68 -1.77
C PRO A 54 16.72 0.85 -1.73
N LEU A 55 16.26 1.46 -2.83
CA LEU A 55 16.17 2.91 -2.98
C LEU A 55 14.75 3.44 -3.10
N ILE A 56 13.74 2.56 -3.12
CA ILE A 56 12.35 2.94 -3.41
C ILE A 56 11.48 2.58 -2.22
N PRO A 57 11.17 3.56 -1.36
CA PRO A 57 10.23 3.32 -0.29
C PRO A 57 8.80 3.32 -0.82
N VAL A 58 8.02 2.36 -0.32
CA VAL A 58 6.57 2.32 -0.46
C VAL A 58 5.95 2.60 0.89
N TYR A 59 4.99 3.50 0.92
CA TYR A 59 4.26 3.87 2.13
C TYR A 59 2.89 3.23 2.05
N LEU A 60 2.65 2.23 2.90
CA LEU A 60 1.32 1.75 3.21
C LEU A 60 0.71 2.67 4.24
N VAL A 61 -0.39 3.32 3.91
CA VAL A 61 -1.09 4.21 4.82
C VAL A 61 -2.53 3.74 4.99
N ILE A 62 -3.04 3.95 6.20
CA ILE A 62 -4.38 3.53 6.58
C ILE A 62 -5.02 4.67 7.36
N ASP A 63 -6.18 5.10 6.88
CA ASP A 63 -7.15 5.86 7.66
C ASP A 63 -8.14 4.83 8.20
N LEU A 64 -8.29 4.75 9.52
CA LEU A 64 -9.16 3.77 10.15
C LEU A 64 -10.64 4.08 9.91
N GLY A 65 -10.94 5.27 9.38
CA GLY A 65 -12.29 5.75 9.21
C GLY A 65 -12.97 5.96 10.57
N ASP A 66 -14.30 5.97 10.54
CA ASP A 66 -15.12 6.20 11.71
C ASP A 66 -16.45 5.44 11.60
N GLU A 67 -17.48 5.85 12.35
CA GLU A 67 -18.80 5.22 12.30
C GLU A 67 -19.51 5.41 10.94
N GLU A 68 -19.12 6.41 10.14
CA GLU A 68 -19.76 6.77 8.88
C GLU A 68 -18.96 6.26 7.66
N PHE A 69 -17.63 6.13 7.79
CA PHE A 69 -16.74 5.73 6.71
C PHE A 69 -15.90 4.50 7.06
N PRO A 70 -15.82 3.48 6.18
CA PRO A 70 -14.97 2.31 6.41
C PRO A 70 -13.48 2.69 6.34
N PRO A 71 -12.58 1.83 6.87
CA PRO A 71 -11.15 2.03 6.74
C PRO A 71 -10.72 2.17 5.27
N LEU A 72 -9.87 3.15 5.00
CA LEU A 72 -9.30 3.43 3.69
C LEU A 72 -7.83 3.00 3.68
N ILE A 73 -7.46 2.15 2.72
CA ILE A 73 -6.09 1.64 2.56
C ILE A 73 -5.48 2.25 1.30
N ASN A 74 -4.29 2.82 1.40
CA ASN A 74 -3.59 3.40 0.26
C ASN A 74 -2.09 3.05 0.22
N LEU A 75 -1.52 3.09 -0.98
CA LEU A 75 -0.08 2.98 -1.20
C LEU A 75 0.43 4.25 -1.86
N PHE A 76 1.51 4.80 -1.31
CA PHE A 76 2.21 5.94 -1.89
C PHE A 76 3.68 5.65 -2.14
N TYR A 77 4.24 6.40 -3.08
CA TYR A 77 5.65 6.46 -3.37
C TYR A 77 6.09 7.92 -3.20
N ASP A 78 7.30 8.13 -2.68
CA ASP A 78 7.88 9.47 -2.72
C ASP A 78 8.33 9.84 -4.14
N SER A 79 8.77 11.08 -4.33
CA SER A 79 9.13 11.61 -5.64
C SER A 79 10.32 10.88 -6.31
N SER A 80 11.12 10.11 -5.55
CA SER A 80 12.27 9.38 -6.09
C SER A 80 11.86 8.34 -7.13
N ILE A 81 10.65 7.77 -7.03
CA ILE A 81 10.14 6.74 -7.95
C ILE A 81 10.24 7.17 -9.42
N ARG A 82 10.05 8.47 -9.71
CA ARG A 82 10.06 9.03 -11.07
C ARG A 82 11.42 8.96 -11.74
N SER A 83 12.50 8.77 -10.98
CA SER A 83 13.84 8.57 -11.52
C SER A 83 14.12 7.13 -11.94
N PHE A 84 13.26 6.18 -11.55
CA PHE A 84 13.48 4.75 -11.76
C PHE A 84 12.39 4.07 -12.58
N PHE A 85 11.14 4.50 -12.43
CA PHE A 85 9.99 3.82 -13.01
C PHE A 85 9.01 4.81 -13.65
N THR A 86 8.41 4.35 -14.74
CA THR A 86 7.24 4.96 -15.34
C THR A 86 5.99 4.70 -14.49
N ALA A 87 4.88 5.37 -14.81
CA ALA A 87 3.61 5.14 -14.12
C ALA A 87 3.09 3.70 -14.29
N GLU A 88 3.34 3.09 -15.46
CA GLU A 88 2.97 1.69 -15.75
C GLU A 88 3.77 0.72 -14.86
N GLU A 89 5.10 0.87 -14.83
CA GLU A 89 5.95 0.02 -14.01
C GLU A 89 5.69 0.20 -12.51
N THR A 90 5.36 1.42 -12.08
CA THR A 90 4.95 1.69 -10.69
C THR A 90 3.64 0.98 -10.33
N SER A 91 2.69 0.91 -11.27
CA SER A 91 1.45 0.13 -11.09
C SER A 91 1.76 -1.34 -10.86
N HIS A 92 2.61 -1.93 -11.71
CA HIS A 92 2.99 -3.34 -11.58
C HIS A 92 3.79 -3.64 -10.30
N LEU A 93 4.67 -2.74 -9.88
CA LEU A 93 5.39 -2.88 -8.61
C LEU A 93 4.41 -2.94 -7.43
N SER A 94 3.36 -2.11 -7.47
CA SER A 94 2.32 -2.07 -6.45
C SER A 94 1.50 -3.37 -6.42
N GLU A 95 1.15 -3.92 -7.59
CA GLU A 95 0.48 -5.22 -7.70
C GLU A 95 1.30 -6.35 -7.07
N LEU A 96 2.61 -6.39 -7.33
CA LEU A 96 3.51 -7.38 -6.73
C LEU A 96 3.57 -7.27 -5.20
N LEU A 97 3.60 -6.04 -4.67
CA LEU A 97 3.54 -5.83 -3.22
C LEU A 97 2.25 -6.39 -2.65
N THR A 98 1.10 -6.04 -3.24
CA THR A 98 -0.21 -6.50 -2.77
C THR A 98 -0.30 -8.02 -2.74
N ILE A 99 0.15 -8.70 -3.81
CA ILE A 99 0.17 -10.17 -3.86
C ILE A 99 1.08 -10.76 -2.77
N SER A 100 2.25 -10.16 -2.56
CA SER A 100 3.18 -10.59 -1.50
C SER A 100 2.56 -10.46 -0.11
N SER A 101 1.83 -9.36 0.16
CA SER A 101 1.12 -9.17 1.41
C SER A 101 0.04 -10.23 1.62
N ILE A 102 -0.81 -10.47 0.62
CA ILE A 102 -1.87 -11.50 0.70
C ILE A 102 -1.27 -12.89 0.96
N THR A 103 -0.22 -13.25 0.22
CA THR A 103 0.43 -14.57 0.33
C THR A 103 1.05 -14.81 1.71
N LYS A 104 1.50 -13.74 2.40
CA LYS A 104 2.11 -13.84 3.73
C LYS A 104 1.09 -13.76 4.87
N ALA A 105 -0.11 -13.29 4.59
CA ALA A 105 -1.22 -13.23 5.54
C ALA A 105 -1.99 -14.56 5.65
N THR A 106 -1.85 -15.47 4.67
CA THR A 106 -2.50 -16.80 4.63
C THR A 106 -1.58 -17.89 5.13
#